data_AF-A0A6B3G600-F1
#
_entry.id   AF-A0A6B3G600-F1
#
_cell.length_a   1.000
_cell.length_b   1.000
_cell.length_c   1.000
_cell.angle_alpha   90.00
_cell.angle_beta   90.00
_cell.angle_gamma   90.00
#
_symmetry.space_group_name_H-M   'P 1'
#
loop_
_entity.id
_entity.type
_entity.pdbx_description
1 polymer ?
#
loop_
_entity_poly.entity_id
_entity_poly.type
_entity_poly.pdbx_seq_one_letter_code
_entity_poly.pdbx_strand_id
1 'polypeptide(L)' 'LEEAGRAEPPLVLDYLALVDPATFTEITEDHEGEALLAVAAKAGATRLIDNIPLHFAPHGAAS' A
#
# COMPACT_ATOMS: atom_id res chain seq x y z
N LEU A 1 -6.57 -7.73 -5.64
CA LEU A 1 -6.81 -6.57 -6.53
C LEU A 1 -7.53 -6.96 -7.83
N GLU A 2 -7.31 -8.15 -8.38
CA GLU A 2 -7.95 -8.56 -9.65
C GLU A 2 -9.48 -8.48 -9.64
N GLU A 3 -10.13 -8.81 -8.51
CA GLU A 3 -11.59 -8.71 -8.37
C GLU A 3 -12.08 -7.25 -8.44
N ALA A 4 -11.37 -6.32 -7.77
CA ALA A 4 -11.70 -4.90 -7.83
C ALA A 4 -11.53 -4.31 -9.24
N GLY A 5 -10.57 -4.84 -10.01
CA GLY A 5 -10.41 -4.50 -11.43
C GLY A 5 -11.57 -4.94 -12.33
N ARG A 6 -12.44 -5.83 -11.84
CA ARG A 6 -13.66 -6.30 -12.54
C ARG A 6 -14.94 -5.65 -12.01
N ALA A 7 -14.85 -4.72 -11.07
CA ALA A 7 -16.00 -3.94 -10.60
C ALA A 7 -16.54 -3.00 -11.70
N GLU A 8 -17.73 -2.43 -11.49
CA GLU A 8 -18.30 -1.40 -12.38
C GLU A 8 -18.63 -0.13 -11.57
N PRO A 9 -17.89 0.98 -11.76
CA PRO A 9 -16.71 1.11 -12.64
C PRO A 9 -15.50 0.31 -12.12
N PRO A 10 -14.55 -0.09 -13.00
CA PRO A 10 -13.38 -0.85 -12.59
C PRO A 10 -12.47 -0.01 -11.70
N LEU A 11 -11.87 -0.66 -10.71
CA LEU A 11 -10.84 -0.03 -9.89
C LEU A 11 -9.48 -0.19 -10.59
N VAL A 12 -8.95 0.90 -11.11
CA VAL A 12 -7.64 0.95 -11.79
C VAL A 12 -6.61 1.50 -10.84
N LEU A 13 -5.56 0.73 -10.55
CA LEU A 13 -4.51 1.15 -9.63
C LEU A 13 -3.63 2.22 -10.28
N ASP A 14 -3.51 3.37 -9.61
CA ASP A 14 -2.60 4.46 -10.01
C ASP A 14 -1.26 4.35 -9.27
N TYR A 15 -1.29 3.96 -7.98
CA TYR A 15 -0.12 3.91 -7.10
C TYR A 15 -0.35 2.89 -5.97
N LEU A 16 0.66 2.09 -5.68
CA LEU A 16 0.71 1.17 -4.54
C LEU A 16 2.17 1.06 -4.09
N ALA A 17 2.45 1.50 -2.87
CA ALA A 17 3.80 1.43 -2.32
C ALA A 17 3.76 1.25 -0.80
N LEU A 18 4.81 0.62 -0.28
CA LEU A 18 5.16 0.66 1.13
C LEU A 18 6.23 1.74 1.31
N VAL A 19 5.97 2.69 2.20
CA VAL A 19 6.88 3.82 2.46
C VAL A 19 7.17 3.97 3.95
N ASP A 20 8.30 4.59 4.26
CA ASP A 20 8.60 5.07 5.61
C ASP A 20 7.66 6.25 5.92
N PRO A 21 6.93 6.23 7.05
CA PRO A 21 5.94 7.26 7.35
C PRO A 21 6.53 8.65 7.67
N ALA A 22 7.82 8.73 8.01
CA ALA A 22 8.51 9.98 8.30
C ALA A 22 9.08 10.64 7.03
N THR A 23 9.57 9.84 6.06
CA THR A 23 10.22 10.36 4.86
C THR A 23 9.38 10.23 3.58
N PHE A 24 8.33 9.40 3.59
CA PHE A 24 7.55 9.01 2.42
C PHE A 24 8.41 8.42 1.29
N THR A 25 9.55 7.82 1.62
CA THR A 25 10.38 7.07 0.67
C THR A 25 10.04 5.59 0.72
N GLU A 26 10.12 4.90 -0.41
CA GLU A 26 9.93 3.45 -0.46
C GLU A 26 10.90 2.73 0.48
N ILE A 27 10.40 1.70 1.15
CA ILE A 27 11.18 0.85 2.06
C ILE A 27 11.69 -0.39 1.33
N THR A 28 12.76 -0.98 1.84
CA THR A 28 13.33 -2.23 1.31
C THR A 28 12.60 -3.47 1.83
N GLU A 29 12.81 -4.63 1.21
CA GLU A 29 12.19 -5.90 1.63
C GLU A 29 12.58 -6.32 3.07
N ASP A 30 13.78 -5.92 3.53
CA ASP A 30 14.27 -6.19 4.88
C ASP A 30 13.85 -5.13 5.92
N HIS A 31 12.86 -4.27 5.62
CA HIS A 31 12.42 -3.23 6.54
C HIS A 31 11.76 -3.81 7.80
N GLU A 32 12.14 -3.28 8.95
CA GLU A 32 11.57 -3.61 10.26
C GLU A 32 10.97 -2.34 10.91
N GLY A 33 9.89 -2.50 11.65
CA GLY A 33 9.19 -1.42 12.32
C GLY A 33 8.05 -0.81 11.49
N GLU A 34 7.75 0.47 11.76
CA GLU A 34 6.62 1.19 11.18
C GLU A 34 6.77 1.41 9.66
N ALA A 35 5.69 1.21 8.94
CA ALA A 35 5.56 1.44 7.51
C ALA A 35 4.16 1.98 7.19
N LEU A 36 4.02 2.63 6.04
CA LEU A 36 2.73 3.09 5.54
C LEU A 36 2.47 2.46 4.18
N LEU A 37 1.39 1.68 4.07
CA LEU A 37 0.88 1.23 2.78
C LEU A 37 0.06 2.37 2.17
N ALA A 38 0.60 3.01 1.14
CA ALA A 38 -0.05 4.07 0.42
C ALA A 38 -0.67 3.54 -0.88
N VAL A 39 -1.97 3.78 -1.06
CA VAL A 39 -2.75 3.31 -2.21
C VAL A 39 -3.45 4.49 -2.87
N ALA A 40 -3.37 4.57 -4.18
CA ALA A 40 -4.29 5.39 -4.97
C ALA A 40 -4.80 4.61 -6.17
N ALA A 41 -6.08 4.76 -6.44
CA ALA A 41 -6.75 4.11 -7.55
C ALA A 41 -7.86 5.00 -8.11
N LYS A 42 -8.24 4.76 -9.36
CA LYS A 42 -9.39 5.40 -10.00
C LYS A 42 -10.56 4.45 -10.10
N ALA A 43 -11.74 4.97 -9.78
CA ALA A 43 -13.04 4.36 -10.05
C ALA A 43 -13.80 5.30 -10.99
N GLY A 44 -13.78 5.01 -12.29
CA GLY A 44 -14.27 5.93 -13.32
C GLY A 44 -13.44 7.24 -13.33
N ALA A 45 -14.09 8.37 -13.09
CA ALA A 45 -13.43 9.68 -13.03
C ALA A 45 -12.92 10.05 -11.63
N THR A 46 -13.26 9.27 -10.60
CA THR A 46 -12.94 9.59 -9.21
C THR A 46 -11.61 8.95 -8.81
N ARG A 47 -10.70 9.74 -8.25
CA ARG A 47 -9.45 9.24 -7.67
C ARG A 47 -9.61 9.04 -6.17
N LEU A 48 -9.47 7.80 -5.73
CA LEU A 48 -9.52 7.37 -4.34
C LEU A 48 -8.09 7.24 -3.81
N ILE A 49 -7.91 7.56 -2.53
CA ILE A 49 -6.65 7.42 -1.80
C ILE A 49 -6.98 6.74 -0.48
N ASP A 50 -6.17 5.78 -0.08
CA ASP A 50 -6.20 5.20 1.26
C ASP A 50 -4.77 4.91 1.73
N ASN A 51 -4.53 5.10 3.02
CA ASN A 51 -3.23 4.91 3.65
C ASN A 51 -3.43 4.05 4.92
N ILE A 52 -2.73 2.93 5.00
CA ILE A 52 -2.85 1.99 6.11
C ILE A 52 -1.49 1.88 6.82
N PRO A 53 -1.39 2.28 8.10
CA PRO A 53 -0.19 2.03 8.89
C PRO A 53 0.01 0.52 9.11
N LEU A 54 1.24 0.07 8.98
CA LEU A 54 1.67 -1.31 9.16
C LEU A 54 2.91 -1.35 10.06
N HIS A 55 3.12 -2.46 10.75
CA HIS A 55 4.33 -2.72 11.52
C HIS A 55 4.93 -4.06 11.11
N PHE A 56 6.16 -4.04 10.59
CA PHE A 56 6.90 -5.25 10.20
C PHE A 56 7.77 -5.72 11.37
N ALA A 57 7.55 -6.96 11.80
CA ALA A 57 8.39 -7.57 12.83
C ALA A 57 9.75 -8.01 12.24
N PRO A 58 10.81 -8.15 13.05
CA PRO A 58 12.09 -8.62 12.59
C PRO A 58 12.03 -9.98 11.89
N HIS A 59 12.74 -10.11 10.76
CA HIS A 59 12.85 -11.37 10.04
C HIS A 59 13.64 -12.38 10.89
N GLY A 60 12.93 -13.30 11.57
CA GLY A 60 13.51 -14.32 12.45
C GLY A 60 12.90 -14.40 13.85
N ALA A 61 11.97 -13.51 14.20
CA ALA A 61 11.29 -13.53 15.49
C ALA A 61 10.11 -14.53 15.58
N ALA A 62 9.72 -15.17 14.48
CA ALA A 62 8.77 -16.28 14.49
C ALA A 62 9.52 -17.60 14.78
N SER A 63 9.61 -17.95 16.07
CA SER A 63 9.78 -19.33 16.55
C SER A 63 8.46 -19.82 17.13
#